data_AF-A0A2V8I6A7-F1
#
_entry.id   AF-A0A2V8I6A7-F1
#
_cell.length_a   1.000
_cell.length_b   1.000
_cell.length_c   1.000
_cell.angle_alpha   90.00
_cell.angle_beta   90.00
_cell.angle_gamma   90.00
#
_symmetry.space_group_name_H-M   'P 1'
#
loop_
_entity.id
_entity.type
_entity.pdbx_description
1 polymer ?
#
loop_
_entity_poly.entity_id
_entity_poly.type
_entity_poly.pdbx_seq_one_letter_code
_entity_poly.pdbx_strand_id
1 'polypeptide(L)'
;MQIDQQKCVACGNCVAICPMGAISIDSQKNRAFVNADECVECYSCFRGMSMEKLNPILVRSIRRLLKVFRLRFDPEPDVCPTSAITPDELSWPRIVRRAFSDPIVTHESTGVHGRGTEEVKTNDVTNRVGAGEAGYVVEFGRPGVGVRFRDIEKMTRALAQTVIEFELKNPVTHMMTDKKTGKIRDDILNEKILSAIVEFKTGIENVPAVLRRVDEVSKTLETVVAVGVATRCDQTGGSALDAILNEEGFSFVRGKTNLGLGHASL
;
A
#
# COMPACT_ATOMS: atom_id res chain seq x y z
N MET A 1 0.89 -6.11 15.34
CA MET A 1 -0.12 -7.13 15.71
C MET A 1 0.49 -8.25 16.56
N GLN A 2 -0.22 -8.73 17.59
CA GLN A 2 0.18 -9.86 18.43
C GLN A 2 -0.88 -10.96 18.54
N ILE A 3 -0.44 -12.17 18.88
CA ILE A 3 -1.31 -13.31 19.19
C ILE A 3 -1.01 -13.80 20.60
N ASP A 4 -2.01 -13.73 21.47
CA ASP A 4 -2.00 -14.28 22.82
C ASP A 4 -1.90 -15.81 22.75
N GLN A 5 -0.73 -16.32 23.16
CA GLN A 5 -0.41 -17.75 23.14
C GLN A 5 -1.24 -18.57 24.13
N GLN A 6 -1.73 -17.93 25.19
CA GLN A 6 -2.60 -18.57 26.17
C GLN A 6 -4.02 -18.71 25.62
N LYS A 7 -4.51 -17.74 24.84
CA LYS A 7 -5.84 -17.82 24.23
C LYS A 7 -5.89 -18.61 22.93
N CYS A 8 -4.85 -18.55 22.12
CA CYS A 8 -4.87 -19.12 20.78
C CYS A 8 -5.15 -20.64 20.79
N VAL A 9 -6.04 -21.05 19.88
CA VAL A 9 -6.49 -22.44 19.68
C VAL A 9 -6.06 -23.03 18.34
N ALA A 10 -5.24 -22.28 17.59
CA ALA A 10 -4.75 -22.62 16.25
C ALA A 10 -5.87 -23.03 15.28
N CYS A 11 -6.92 -22.21 15.17
CA CYS A 11 -8.00 -22.42 14.19
C CYS A 11 -7.55 -22.15 12.74
N GLY A 12 -6.66 -21.17 12.54
CA GLY A 12 -6.09 -20.83 11.23
C GLY A 12 -6.77 -19.68 10.50
N ASN A 13 -7.91 -19.16 10.96
CA ASN A 13 -8.62 -18.08 10.26
C ASN A 13 -7.77 -16.81 10.09
N CYS A 14 -6.99 -16.44 11.12
CA CYS A 14 -6.04 -15.33 11.04
C CYS A 14 -4.95 -15.49 9.97
N VAL A 15 -4.60 -16.73 9.60
CA VAL A 15 -3.63 -17.00 8.52
C VAL A 15 -4.27 -16.67 7.18
N ALA A 16 -5.49 -17.16 6.94
CA ALA A 16 -6.20 -16.97 5.67
C ALA A 16 -6.52 -15.49 5.39
N ILE A 17 -6.92 -14.74 6.41
CA ILE A 17 -7.29 -13.32 6.24
C ILE A 17 -6.09 -12.38 6.14
N CYS A 18 -4.86 -12.83 6.46
CA CYS A 18 -3.70 -11.94 6.45
C CYS A 18 -3.26 -11.68 5.00
N PRO A 19 -3.45 -10.46 4.45
CA PRO A 19 -3.12 -10.19 3.06
C PRO A 19 -1.62 -10.23 2.79
N MET A 20 -0.79 -10.14 3.83
CA MET A 20 0.67 -10.20 3.72
C MET A 20 1.23 -11.61 3.92
N GLY A 21 0.39 -12.61 4.26
CA GLY A 21 0.89 -13.92 4.68
C GLY A 21 1.78 -13.89 5.93
N ALA A 22 1.71 -12.82 6.72
CA ALA A 22 2.58 -12.59 7.87
C ALA A 22 2.19 -13.42 9.12
N ILE A 23 1.17 -14.26 9.05
CA ILE A 23 0.68 -15.06 10.18
C ILE A 23 0.82 -16.54 9.84
N SER A 24 1.35 -17.33 10.77
CA SER A 24 1.60 -18.76 10.58
C SER A 24 1.32 -19.54 11.85
N ILE A 25 1.01 -20.84 11.73
CA ILE A 25 0.85 -21.74 12.87
C ILE A 25 2.17 -22.47 13.12
N ASP A 26 2.74 -22.30 14.32
CA ASP A 26 3.85 -23.10 14.82
C ASP A 26 3.37 -24.54 15.04
N SER A 27 3.96 -25.49 14.31
CA SER A 27 3.59 -26.91 14.35
C SER A 27 3.93 -27.60 15.66
N GLN A 28 4.93 -27.11 16.39
CA GLN A 28 5.35 -27.65 17.68
C GLN A 28 4.48 -27.14 18.82
N LYS A 29 4.27 -25.82 18.87
CA LYS A 29 3.43 -25.18 19.91
C LYS A 29 1.94 -25.34 19.62
N ASN A 30 1.58 -25.62 18.36
CA ASN A 30 0.22 -25.59 17.84
C ASN A 30 -0.47 -24.26 18.18
N ARG A 31 0.22 -23.14 17.89
CA ARG A 31 -0.23 -21.77 18.12
C ARG A 31 0.13 -20.90 16.93
N ALA A 32 -0.72 -19.93 16.64
CA ALA A 32 -0.41 -18.93 15.64
C ALA A 32 0.57 -17.87 16.19
N PHE A 33 1.42 -17.35 15.31
CA PHE A 33 2.31 -16.23 15.58
C PHE A 33 2.33 -15.28 14.38
N VAL A 34 2.75 -14.04 14.62
CA VAL A 34 2.90 -13.00 13.60
C VAL A 34 4.38 -12.80 13.32
N ASN A 35 4.79 -12.86 12.06
CA ASN A 35 6.09 -12.41 11.62
C ASN A 35 6.12 -10.87 11.69
N ALA A 36 6.84 -10.36 12.69
CA ALA A 36 6.89 -8.94 12.98
C ALA A 36 7.54 -8.10 11.87
N ASP A 37 8.43 -8.69 11.07
CA ASP A 37 9.11 -8.01 9.97
C ASP A 37 8.23 -7.94 8.71
N GLU A 38 7.42 -8.96 8.46
CA GLU A 38 6.49 -9.03 7.32
C GLU A 38 5.14 -8.35 7.58
N CYS A 39 4.74 -8.21 8.85
CA CYS A 39 3.49 -7.56 9.23
C CYS A 39 3.54 -6.05 8.94
N VAL A 40 2.66 -5.58 8.06
CA VAL A 40 2.55 -4.16 7.67
C VAL A 40 1.54 -3.37 8.51
N GLU A 41 1.05 -3.92 9.61
CA GLU A 41 0.05 -3.26 10.48
C GLU A 41 -1.20 -2.75 9.72
N CYS A 42 -1.72 -3.55 8.78
CA CYS A 42 -2.95 -3.22 8.02
C CYS A 42 -4.26 -3.46 8.80
N TYR A 43 -4.19 -4.12 9.96
CA TYR A 43 -5.31 -4.43 10.84
C TYR A 43 -6.41 -5.31 10.23
N SER A 44 -6.25 -5.82 9.00
CA SER A 44 -7.25 -6.69 8.35
C SER A 44 -7.57 -7.93 9.18
N CYS A 45 -6.57 -8.55 9.81
CA CYS A 45 -6.76 -9.71 10.67
C CYS A 45 -7.47 -9.40 12.00
N PHE A 46 -7.52 -8.14 12.44
CA PHE A 46 -8.22 -7.75 13.66
C PHE A 46 -9.64 -7.25 13.36
N ARG A 47 -9.81 -6.45 12.30
CA ARG A 47 -11.09 -5.83 11.95
C ARG A 47 -11.94 -6.65 10.98
N GLY A 48 -11.29 -7.45 10.14
CA GLY A 48 -11.97 -8.34 9.21
C GLY A 48 -12.47 -9.62 9.85
N MET A 49 -12.23 -9.83 11.15
CA MET A 49 -12.71 -11.00 11.87
C MET A 49 -13.59 -10.61 13.05
N SER A 50 -14.64 -11.38 13.30
CA SER A 50 -15.43 -11.35 14.53
C SER A 50 -14.62 -11.92 15.70
N MET A 51 -14.68 -11.23 16.84
CA MET A 51 -13.92 -11.57 18.05
C MET A 51 -14.83 -12.20 19.10
N GLU A 52 -14.85 -13.53 19.15
CA GLU A 52 -15.60 -14.27 20.18
C GLU A 52 -14.75 -14.52 21.43
N LYS A 53 -15.43 -14.80 22.55
CA LYS A 53 -14.80 -14.93 23.87
C LYS A 53 -14.99 -16.33 24.45
N LEU A 54 -14.92 -17.37 23.60
CA LEU A 54 -15.00 -18.75 24.07
C LEU A 54 -13.82 -19.07 24.98
N ASN A 55 -14.03 -20.00 25.92
CA ASN A 55 -12.98 -20.44 26.83
C ASN A 55 -11.89 -21.22 26.06
N PRO A 56 -10.63 -20.75 26.03
CA PRO A 56 -9.54 -21.41 25.29
C PRO A 56 -9.25 -22.85 25.69
N ILE A 57 -9.42 -23.19 26.97
CA ILE A 57 -9.18 -24.54 27.49
C ILE A 57 -10.28 -25.48 27.01
N LEU A 58 -11.54 -25.03 27.07
CA LEU A 58 -12.70 -25.79 26.60
C LEU A 58 -12.58 -26.07 25.10
N VAL A 59 -12.34 -25.03 24.28
CA VAL A 59 -12.20 -25.18 22.82
C VAL A 59 -11.06 -26.13 22.45
N ARG A 60 -9.91 -26.06 23.14
CA ARG A 60 -8.79 -26.98 22.90
C ARG A 60 -9.13 -28.42 23.30
N SER A 61 -9.88 -28.60 24.38
CA SER A 61 -10.32 -29.93 24.85
C SER A 61 -11.29 -30.57 23.86
N ILE A 62 -12.29 -29.81 23.39
CA ILE A 62 -13.24 -30.25 22.36
C ILE A 62 -12.50 -30.60 21.07
N ARG A 63 -11.59 -29.74 20.59
CA ARG A 63 -10.74 -29.99 19.41
C ARG A 63 -9.96 -31.30 19.52
N ARG A 64 -9.36 -31.57 20.68
CA ARG A 64 -8.60 -32.81 20.92
C ARG A 64 -9.51 -34.03 20.87
N LEU A 65 -10.69 -33.96 21.49
CA LEU A 65 -11.67 -35.05 21.49
C LEU A 65 -12.17 -35.34 20.07
N LEU A 66 -12.62 -34.31 19.34
CA LEU A 66 -13.13 -34.45 17.97
C LEU A 66 -12.07 -35.03 17.02
N LYS A 67 -10.80 -34.67 17.20
CA LYS A 67 -9.69 -35.20 16.39
C LYS A 67 -9.57 -36.73 16.48
N VAL A 68 -9.90 -37.34 17.63
CA VAL A 68 -9.92 -38.82 17.80
C VAL A 68 -10.93 -39.46 16.84
N PHE A 69 -12.06 -38.80 16.64
CA PHE A 69 -13.13 -39.23 15.73
C PHE A 69 -12.94 -38.75 14.29
N ARG A 70 -11.77 -38.21 13.94
CA ARG A 70 -11.49 -37.54 12.65
C ARG A 70 -12.46 -36.41 12.30
N LEU A 71 -13.06 -35.79 13.32
CA LEU A 71 -13.86 -34.57 13.18
C LEU A 71 -12.98 -33.35 13.46
N ARG A 72 -13.18 -32.29 12.67
CA ARG A 72 -12.48 -31.01 12.83
C ARG A 72 -13.46 -29.97 13.37
N PHE A 73 -13.11 -29.35 14.49
CA PHE A 73 -13.72 -28.08 14.87
C PHE A 73 -13.15 -27.01 13.95
N ASP A 74 -13.98 -26.47 13.07
CA ASP A 74 -13.66 -25.34 12.23
C ASP A 74 -14.62 -24.21 12.62
N PRO A 75 -14.15 -23.16 13.31
CA PRO A 75 -14.99 -21.99 13.51
C PRO A 75 -15.33 -21.39 12.14
N GLU A 76 -16.44 -20.64 12.07
CA GLU A 76 -16.81 -19.94 10.85
C GLU A 76 -15.61 -19.16 10.27
N PRO A 77 -15.47 -19.09 8.93
CA PRO A 77 -14.52 -18.19 8.31
C PRO A 77 -14.67 -16.80 8.93
N ASP A 78 -13.54 -16.12 9.13
CA ASP A 78 -13.51 -14.78 9.72
C ASP A 78 -13.91 -14.70 11.21
N VAL A 79 -13.88 -15.80 11.97
CA VAL A 79 -14.02 -15.75 13.44
C VAL A 79 -12.70 -16.07 14.15
N CYS A 80 -12.32 -15.24 15.13
CA CYS A 80 -11.38 -15.64 16.17
C CYS A 80 -12.18 -16.12 17.40
N PRO A 81 -12.27 -17.45 17.66
CA PRO A 81 -13.18 -17.99 18.67
C PRO A 81 -12.84 -17.56 20.10
N THR A 82 -11.60 -17.11 20.34
CA THR A 82 -11.06 -16.83 21.67
C THR A 82 -10.48 -15.41 21.78
N SER A 83 -10.69 -14.56 20.76
CA SER A 83 -10.14 -13.20 20.69
C SER A 83 -8.64 -13.16 21.00
N ALA A 84 -7.90 -14.12 20.42
CA ALA A 84 -6.48 -14.29 20.70
C ALA A 84 -5.61 -13.27 19.95
N ILE A 85 -6.10 -12.68 18.87
CA ILE A 85 -5.37 -11.68 18.09
C ILE A 85 -5.69 -10.27 18.59
N THR A 86 -4.66 -9.48 18.86
CA THR A 86 -4.80 -8.12 19.41
C THR A 86 -3.83 -7.15 18.75
N PRO A 87 -4.20 -5.87 18.63
CA PRO A 87 -3.30 -4.84 18.15
C PRO A 87 -2.14 -4.61 19.13
N ASP A 88 -1.00 -4.21 18.58
CA ASP A 88 0.14 -3.70 19.35
C ASP A 88 -0.08 -2.24 19.70
N GLU A 89 0.56 -1.80 20.79
CA GLU A 89 0.86 -0.38 20.97
C GLU A 89 2.02 -0.02 20.02
N LEU A 90 1.73 0.80 19.01
CA LEU A 90 2.69 1.14 17.96
C LEU A 90 3.44 2.42 18.34
N SER A 91 4.77 2.34 18.39
CA SER A 91 5.65 3.49 18.47
C SER A 91 6.30 3.78 17.12
N TRP A 92 6.89 4.97 17.00
CA TRP A 92 7.80 5.28 15.91
C TRP A 92 8.99 4.30 15.90
N PRO A 93 9.49 3.82 14.73
CA PRO A 93 9.01 4.06 13.36
C PRO A 93 7.88 3.12 12.89
N ARG A 94 7.56 2.07 13.66
CA ARG A 94 6.58 1.03 13.28
C ARG A 94 5.17 1.58 12.99
N ILE A 95 4.78 2.68 13.64
CA ILE A 95 3.50 3.37 13.38
C ILE A 95 3.33 3.76 11.89
N VAL A 96 4.42 4.01 11.17
CA VAL A 96 4.39 4.31 9.73
C VAL A 96 3.81 3.16 8.93
N ARG A 97 4.05 1.90 9.34
CA ARG A 97 3.45 0.73 8.69
C ARG A 97 1.94 0.85 8.61
N ARG A 98 1.33 1.21 9.74
CA ARG A 98 -0.12 1.38 9.87
C ARG A 98 -0.62 2.53 9.01
N ALA A 99 0.05 3.68 9.03
CA ALA A 99 -0.34 4.84 8.24
C ALA A 99 -0.46 4.53 6.73
N PHE A 100 0.46 3.73 6.18
CA PHE A 100 0.45 3.36 4.75
C PHE A 100 -0.34 2.08 4.41
N SER A 101 -0.85 1.35 5.40
CA SER A 101 -1.42 0.00 5.19
C SER A 101 -2.82 -0.19 5.74
N ASP A 102 -3.20 0.55 6.79
CA ASP A 102 -4.53 0.53 7.38
C ASP A 102 -5.44 1.53 6.63
N PRO A 103 -6.48 1.08 5.92
CA PRO A 103 -7.32 1.96 5.10
C PRO A 103 -8.18 2.95 5.91
N ILE A 104 -8.28 2.79 7.23
CA ILE A 104 -9.11 3.64 8.11
C ILE A 104 -8.27 4.74 8.77
N VAL A 105 -6.94 4.64 8.75
CA VAL A 105 -6.06 5.61 9.40
C VAL A 105 -5.72 6.75 8.44
N THR A 106 -5.77 7.97 8.96
CA THR A 106 -5.27 9.16 8.27
C THR A 106 -3.76 9.28 8.44
N HIS A 107 -3.08 9.82 7.43
CA HIS A 107 -1.72 10.29 7.61
C HIS A 107 -1.76 11.58 8.46
N GLU A 108 -1.45 11.47 9.75
CA GLU A 108 -1.50 12.59 10.72
C GLU A 108 -0.73 13.83 10.24
N SER A 109 0.33 13.66 9.44
CA SER A 109 1.13 14.75 8.90
C SER A 109 0.54 15.47 7.69
N THR A 110 -0.37 14.84 6.92
CA THR A 110 -0.92 15.42 5.68
C THR A 110 -2.41 15.71 5.76
N GLY A 111 -3.13 15.10 6.71
CA GLY A 111 -4.60 15.16 6.78
C GLY A 111 -5.29 14.46 5.60
N VAL A 112 -4.53 13.81 4.72
CA VAL A 112 -5.06 13.09 3.55
C VAL A 112 -5.39 11.66 3.96
N HIS A 113 -6.59 11.23 3.60
CA HIS A 113 -7.00 9.83 3.69
C HIS A 113 -6.42 9.05 2.50
N GLY A 114 -5.73 7.94 2.77
CA GLY A 114 -5.24 7.03 1.73
C GLY A 114 -3.76 7.20 1.37
N ARG A 115 -3.31 6.42 0.38
CA ARG A 115 -1.89 6.18 0.05
C ARG A 115 -1.25 7.23 -0.87
N GLY A 116 -2.06 8.17 -1.33
CA GLY A 116 -1.74 9.26 -2.25
C GLY A 116 -2.71 10.42 -2.04
N THR A 117 -2.66 11.43 -2.89
CA THR A 117 -3.56 12.58 -2.85
C THR A 117 -4.79 12.39 -3.74
N GLU A 118 -5.59 13.45 -3.89
CA GLU A 118 -6.65 13.49 -4.89
C GLU A 118 -6.11 13.53 -6.35
N GLU A 119 -4.79 13.67 -6.55
CA GLU A 119 -4.10 13.50 -7.85
C GLU A 119 -4.77 14.30 -9.00
N VAL A 120 -5.02 13.66 -10.15
CA VAL A 120 -5.74 14.20 -11.30
C VAL A 120 -7.27 14.19 -11.09
N LYS A 121 -7.78 13.57 -10.01
CA LYS A 121 -9.21 13.43 -9.76
C LYS A 121 -9.88 14.79 -9.54
N THR A 122 -9.13 15.76 -8.99
CA THR A 122 -9.56 17.15 -8.78
C THR A 122 -8.89 18.13 -9.74
N ASN A 123 -8.32 17.65 -10.86
CA ASN A 123 -7.57 18.52 -11.80
C ASN A 123 -8.46 19.58 -12.44
N ASP A 124 -9.75 19.30 -12.57
CA ASP A 124 -10.80 20.22 -12.99
C ASP A 124 -11.00 21.43 -12.09
N VAL A 125 -10.58 21.38 -10.82
CA VAL A 125 -10.64 22.53 -9.90
C VAL A 125 -9.23 23.04 -9.55
N THR A 126 -8.27 22.13 -9.45
CA THR A 126 -6.91 22.43 -8.97
C THR A 126 -5.94 22.85 -10.07
N ASN A 127 -6.20 22.47 -11.33
CA ASN A 127 -5.29 22.65 -12.46
C ASN A 127 -3.84 22.26 -12.14
N ARG A 128 -3.68 21.15 -11.42
CA ARG A 128 -2.38 20.63 -10.96
C ARG A 128 -1.50 20.13 -12.10
N VAL A 129 -2.12 19.54 -13.13
CA VAL A 129 -1.49 19.14 -14.39
C VAL A 129 -2.05 20.05 -15.48
N GLY A 130 -1.23 21.01 -15.89
CA GLY A 130 -1.55 22.00 -16.91
C GLY A 130 -1.45 21.46 -18.34
N ALA A 131 -1.68 22.35 -19.31
CA ALA A 131 -1.42 22.04 -20.71
C ALA A 131 0.09 21.92 -20.95
N GLY A 132 0.52 20.86 -21.64
CA GLY A 132 1.94 20.57 -21.86
C GLY A 132 2.66 19.93 -20.67
N GLU A 133 1.96 19.65 -19.57
CA GLU A 133 2.50 18.89 -18.43
C GLU A 133 1.96 17.46 -18.41
N ALA A 134 2.73 16.57 -17.81
CA ALA A 134 2.35 15.21 -17.46
C ALA A 134 2.46 14.99 -15.95
N GLY A 135 1.37 14.54 -15.33
CA GLY A 135 1.33 14.07 -13.95
C GLY A 135 1.58 12.57 -13.88
N TYR A 136 2.31 12.15 -12.85
CA TYR A 136 2.68 10.76 -12.60
C TYR A 136 2.19 10.27 -11.25
N VAL A 137 1.81 9.00 -11.25
CA VAL A 137 1.50 8.18 -10.08
C VAL A 137 2.33 6.92 -10.24
N VAL A 138 3.37 6.75 -9.40
CA VAL A 138 4.16 5.51 -9.34
C VAL A 138 3.78 4.80 -8.05
N GLU A 139 3.02 3.72 -8.19
CA GLU A 139 2.54 2.91 -7.07
C GLU A 139 3.48 1.72 -6.85
N PHE A 140 3.77 1.44 -5.58
CA PHE A 140 4.59 0.32 -5.14
C PHE A 140 3.80 -0.60 -4.22
N GLY A 141 4.14 -1.89 -4.24
CA GLY A 141 3.60 -2.86 -3.29
C GLY A 141 2.23 -3.41 -3.69
N ARG A 142 1.98 -4.66 -3.30
CA ARG A 142 0.72 -5.39 -3.47
C ARG A 142 0.52 -6.33 -2.28
N PRO A 143 -0.71 -6.77 -1.98
CA PRO A 143 -0.93 -7.89 -1.05
C PRO A 143 0.01 -9.06 -1.36
N GLY A 144 0.57 -9.67 -0.32
CA GLY A 144 1.55 -10.75 -0.37
C GLY A 144 3.01 -10.30 -0.57
N VAL A 145 3.25 -9.14 -1.18
CA VAL A 145 4.61 -8.65 -1.50
C VAL A 145 5.00 -7.47 -0.62
N GLY A 146 4.14 -6.45 -0.53
CA GLY A 146 4.43 -5.17 0.12
C GLY A 146 5.61 -4.43 -0.52
N VAL A 147 6.12 -3.41 0.17
CA VAL A 147 7.33 -2.67 -0.23
C VAL A 147 8.02 -2.09 1.01
N ARG A 148 9.34 -1.89 0.96
CA ARG A 148 10.09 -1.14 1.98
C ARG A 148 10.45 0.25 1.48
N PHE A 149 10.55 1.21 2.41
CA PHE A 149 10.92 2.58 2.08
C PHE A 149 12.27 2.71 1.37
N ARG A 150 13.24 1.84 1.65
CA ARG A 150 14.52 1.80 0.91
C ARG A 150 14.35 1.56 -0.59
N ASP A 151 13.35 0.77 -1.00
CA ASP A 151 13.09 0.49 -2.41
C ASP A 151 12.34 1.64 -3.07
N ILE A 152 11.45 2.30 -2.33
CA ILE A 152 10.84 3.57 -2.75
C ILE A 152 11.91 4.64 -2.91
N GLU A 153 12.87 4.74 -1.97
CA GLU A 153 13.96 5.72 -2.03
C GLU A 153 14.83 5.53 -3.28
N LYS A 154 15.16 4.28 -3.65
CA LYS A 154 15.88 4.01 -4.91
C LYS A 154 15.18 4.64 -6.10
N MET A 155 13.86 4.50 -6.19
CA MET A 155 13.06 5.13 -7.25
C MET A 155 13.05 6.65 -7.13
N THR A 156 12.75 7.21 -5.96
CA THR A 156 12.64 8.67 -5.79
C THR A 156 13.97 9.37 -6.03
N ARG A 157 15.09 8.79 -5.62
CA ARG A 157 16.43 9.33 -5.91
C ARG A 157 16.78 9.26 -7.40
N ALA A 158 16.40 8.19 -8.08
CA ALA A 158 16.61 8.05 -9.51
C ALA A 158 15.76 9.04 -10.31
N LEU A 159 14.50 9.22 -9.92
CA LEU A 159 13.59 10.20 -10.49
C LEU A 159 14.07 11.64 -10.25
N ALA A 160 14.60 11.95 -9.08
CA ALA A 160 15.15 13.27 -8.74
C ALA A 160 16.35 13.70 -9.63
N GLN A 161 16.98 12.77 -10.33
CA GLN A 161 18.04 13.06 -11.32
C GLN A 161 17.47 13.44 -12.70
N THR A 162 16.16 13.39 -12.87
CA THR A 162 15.44 13.81 -14.08
C THR A 162 14.69 15.12 -13.82
N VAL A 163 14.13 15.71 -14.87
CA VAL A 163 13.37 16.98 -14.76
C VAL A 163 11.97 16.67 -14.25
N ILE A 164 11.79 16.64 -12.93
CA ILE A 164 10.49 16.41 -12.29
C ILE A 164 10.28 17.33 -11.08
N GLU A 165 9.01 17.46 -10.67
CA GLU A 165 8.60 18.14 -9.45
C GLU A 165 7.73 17.20 -8.60
N PHE A 166 8.21 16.78 -7.43
CA PHE A 166 7.43 15.96 -6.49
C PHE A 166 6.24 16.72 -5.93
N GLU A 167 5.11 16.03 -5.77
CA GLU A 167 3.94 16.60 -5.13
C GLU A 167 4.19 16.80 -3.63
N LEU A 168 4.11 18.04 -3.17
CA LEU A 168 4.36 18.39 -1.79
C LEU A 168 3.34 17.80 -0.83
N LYS A 169 2.07 17.64 -1.26
CA LYS A 169 0.99 17.07 -0.44
C LYS A 169 1.02 15.54 -0.34
N ASN A 170 1.83 14.86 -1.15
CA ASN A 170 1.88 13.40 -1.19
C ASN A 170 2.49 12.85 0.12
N PRO A 171 1.93 11.75 0.69
CA PRO A 171 2.43 11.17 1.94
C PRO A 171 3.89 10.71 1.89
N VAL A 172 4.37 10.17 0.77
CA VAL A 172 5.78 9.75 0.63
C VAL A 172 6.70 10.97 0.57
N THR A 173 6.30 12.02 -0.17
CA THR A 173 7.08 13.28 -0.22
C THR A 173 7.23 13.93 1.15
N HIS A 174 6.26 13.79 2.06
CA HIS A 174 6.38 14.24 3.45
C HIS A 174 7.42 13.48 4.26
N MET A 175 7.70 12.23 3.88
CA MET A 175 8.73 11.41 4.52
C MET A 175 10.14 11.70 3.98
N MET A 176 10.27 12.60 2.99
CA MET A 176 11.56 13.00 2.44
C MET A 176 12.25 14.03 3.34
N THR A 177 13.50 13.74 3.70
CA THR A 177 14.39 14.72 4.36
C THR A 177 14.90 15.75 3.37
N ASP A 178 15.07 15.35 2.11
CA ASP A 178 15.43 16.25 1.02
C ASP A 178 14.60 15.91 -0.23
N LYS A 179 13.65 16.79 -0.55
CA LYS A 179 12.75 16.65 -1.70
C LYS A 179 13.49 16.83 -3.03
N LYS A 180 14.60 17.57 -3.07
CA LYS A 180 15.36 17.80 -4.32
C LYS A 180 16.14 16.58 -4.74
N THR A 181 16.64 15.80 -3.78
CA THR A 181 17.37 14.55 -4.05
C THR A 181 16.48 13.33 -3.97
N GLY A 182 15.22 13.48 -3.56
CA GLY A 182 14.29 12.37 -3.32
C GLY A 182 14.70 11.50 -2.12
N LYS A 183 15.53 12.01 -1.20
CA LYS A 183 16.03 11.25 -0.05
C LYS A 183 14.94 11.11 1.02
N ILE A 184 14.64 9.86 1.40
CA ILE A 184 13.70 9.53 2.47
C ILE A 184 14.44 9.53 3.80
N ARG A 185 13.74 9.79 4.90
CA ARG A 185 14.33 9.73 6.25
C ARG A 185 14.90 8.34 6.56
N ASP A 186 16.13 8.33 7.08
CA ASP A 186 16.92 7.10 7.25
C ASP A 186 16.30 6.11 8.26
N ASP A 187 15.56 6.62 9.25
CA ASP A 187 14.96 5.86 10.36
C ASP A 187 13.72 5.05 9.97
N ILE A 188 13.18 5.20 8.75
CA ILE A 188 12.05 4.40 8.25
C ILE A 188 12.41 3.50 7.08
N LEU A 189 13.64 3.54 6.57
CA LEU A 189 14.02 2.84 5.33
C LEU A 189 13.76 1.33 5.38
N ASN A 190 13.84 0.74 6.57
CA ASN A 190 13.57 -0.68 6.80
C ASN A 190 12.12 -0.99 7.15
N GLU A 191 11.23 -0.01 7.30
CA GLU A 191 9.81 -0.29 7.54
C GLU A 191 9.14 -0.84 6.28
N LYS A 192 8.38 -1.92 6.44
CA LYS A 192 7.61 -2.56 5.37
C LYS A 192 6.15 -2.10 5.43
N ILE A 193 5.64 -1.64 4.29
CA ILE A 193 4.26 -1.17 4.11
C ILE A 193 3.55 -2.01 3.06
N LEU A 194 2.20 -1.98 3.07
CA LEU A 194 1.40 -2.68 2.08
C LEU A 194 1.61 -2.10 0.67
N SER A 195 1.57 -0.77 0.57
CA SER A 195 1.76 -0.03 -0.68
C SER A 195 1.92 1.45 -0.41
N ALA A 196 2.55 2.17 -1.33
CA ALA A 196 2.57 3.63 -1.35
C ALA A 196 2.57 4.14 -2.78
N ILE A 197 2.16 5.40 -2.94
CA ILE A 197 2.19 6.11 -4.21
C ILE A 197 3.18 7.26 -4.11
N VAL A 198 4.08 7.38 -5.06
CA VAL A 198 4.88 8.58 -5.30
C VAL A 198 4.23 9.36 -6.43
N GLU A 199 3.94 10.63 -6.16
CA GLU A 199 3.33 11.54 -7.13
C GLU A 199 4.29 12.66 -7.48
N PHE A 200 4.34 12.98 -8.77
CA PHE A 200 5.14 14.09 -9.29
C PHE A 200 4.58 14.56 -10.63
N LYS A 201 5.12 15.65 -11.15
CA LYS A 201 4.82 16.12 -12.50
C LYS A 201 6.09 16.49 -13.26
N THR A 202 5.96 16.61 -14.57
CA THR A 202 7.02 17.03 -15.50
C THR A 202 6.39 17.68 -16.75
N GLY A 203 7.18 18.34 -17.59
CA GLY A 203 6.81 18.63 -18.97
C GLY A 203 6.60 17.36 -19.81
N ILE A 204 5.69 17.43 -20.77
CA ILE A 204 5.29 16.33 -21.68
C ILE A 204 6.49 15.79 -22.46
N GLU A 205 7.47 16.65 -22.79
CA GLU A 205 8.68 16.31 -23.53
C GLU A 205 9.61 15.36 -22.77
N ASN A 206 9.53 15.31 -21.44
CA ASN A 206 10.38 14.44 -20.62
C ASN A 206 9.73 13.07 -20.33
N VAL A 207 8.48 12.86 -20.77
CA VAL A 207 7.74 11.60 -20.51
C VAL A 207 8.53 10.35 -20.93
N PRO A 208 9.14 10.28 -22.12
CA PRO A 208 9.99 9.14 -22.50
C PRO A 208 11.12 8.86 -21.51
N ALA A 209 11.87 9.90 -21.13
CA ALA A 209 13.02 9.78 -20.24
C ALA A 209 12.60 9.30 -18.83
N VAL A 210 11.48 9.82 -18.32
CA VAL A 210 10.93 9.41 -17.03
C VAL A 210 10.44 7.96 -17.08
N LEU A 211 9.70 7.56 -18.10
CA LEU A 211 9.19 6.19 -18.24
C LEU A 211 10.32 5.16 -18.31
N ARG A 212 11.34 5.41 -19.13
CA ARG A 212 12.54 4.55 -19.21
C ARG A 212 13.23 4.45 -17.85
N ARG A 213 13.39 5.58 -17.14
CA ARG A 213 14.00 5.57 -15.81
C ARG A 213 13.20 4.74 -14.81
N VAL A 214 11.87 4.85 -14.83
CA VAL A 214 11.00 4.06 -13.95
C VAL A 214 11.11 2.56 -14.29
N ASP A 215 11.06 2.21 -15.58
CA ASP A 215 11.21 0.81 -16.03
C ASP A 215 12.57 0.22 -15.62
N GLU A 216 13.67 0.94 -15.87
CA GLU A 216 15.02 0.53 -15.47
C GLU A 216 15.13 0.26 -13.96
N VAL A 217 14.66 1.20 -13.13
CA VAL A 217 14.76 1.07 -11.68
C VAL A 217 13.83 -0.04 -11.18
N SER A 218 12.63 -0.18 -11.75
CA SER A 218 11.64 -1.19 -11.33
C SER A 218 12.20 -2.61 -11.36
N LYS A 219 13.08 -2.92 -12.33
CA LYS A 219 13.76 -4.22 -12.47
C LYS A 219 14.72 -4.54 -11.32
N THR A 220 15.09 -3.54 -10.52
CA THR A 220 16.01 -3.68 -9.37
C THR A 220 15.29 -3.75 -8.02
N LEU A 221 13.95 -3.61 -8.01
CA LEU A 221 13.17 -3.56 -6.78
C LEU A 221 12.52 -4.91 -6.50
N GLU A 222 12.54 -5.33 -5.23
CA GLU A 222 11.84 -6.54 -4.76
C GLU A 222 10.37 -6.23 -4.43
N THR A 223 9.66 -5.63 -5.38
CA THR A 223 8.24 -5.29 -5.24
C THR A 223 7.56 -5.21 -6.61
N VAL A 224 6.24 -5.04 -6.61
CA VAL A 224 5.48 -4.71 -7.81
C VAL A 224 5.43 -3.19 -7.94
N VAL A 225 5.75 -2.69 -9.14
CA VAL A 225 5.62 -1.29 -9.51
C VAL A 225 4.53 -1.15 -10.57
N ALA A 226 3.62 -0.19 -10.38
CA ALA A 226 2.61 0.18 -11.37
C ALA A 226 2.70 1.69 -11.63
N VAL A 227 2.55 2.09 -12.89
CA VAL A 227 2.71 3.48 -13.31
C VAL A 227 1.41 3.97 -13.95
N GLY A 228 0.95 5.13 -13.50
CA GLY A 228 -0.06 5.94 -14.16
C GLY A 228 0.56 7.25 -14.64
N VAL A 229 0.25 7.63 -15.87
CA VAL A 229 0.62 8.94 -16.43
C VAL A 229 -0.66 9.62 -16.92
N ALA A 230 -0.80 10.90 -16.63
CA ALA A 230 -1.96 11.70 -16.99
C ALA A 230 -1.51 13.02 -17.62
N THR A 231 -2.21 13.45 -18.66
CA THR A 231 -2.07 14.78 -19.27
C THR A 231 -3.44 15.43 -19.34
N ARG A 232 -3.47 16.75 -19.46
CA ARG A 232 -4.68 17.45 -19.88
C ARG A 232 -5.00 17.08 -21.33
N CYS A 233 -6.25 16.67 -21.59
CA CYS A 233 -6.73 16.42 -22.95
C CYS A 233 -6.91 17.72 -23.73
N ASP A 234 -6.79 17.65 -25.05
CA ASP A 234 -7.16 18.75 -25.95
C ASP A 234 -8.69 18.89 -26.09
N GLN A 235 -9.13 19.87 -26.88
CA GLN A 235 -10.56 20.17 -27.09
C GLN A 235 -11.35 19.03 -27.77
N THR A 236 -10.66 18.10 -28.43
CA THR A 236 -11.26 16.93 -29.08
C THR A 236 -11.30 15.71 -28.17
N GLY A 237 -10.74 15.81 -26.95
CA GLY A 237 -10.55 14.68 -26.03
C GLY A 237 -9.29 13.86 -26.36
N GLY A 238 -8.42 14.35 -27.26
CA GLY A 238 -7.14 13.77 -27.59
C GLY A 238 -6.14 13.92 -26.45
N SER A 239 -5.22 12.95 -26.33
CA SER A 239 -4.18 12.91 -25.30
C SER A 239 -2.81 12.90 -25.99
N ALA A 240 -1.96 13.84 -25.62
CA ALA A 240 -0.59 13.92 -26.12
C ALA A 240 0.27 12.70 -25.70
N LEU A 241 -0.17 11.96 -24.67
CA LEU A 241 0.53 10.76 -24.21
C LEU A 241 0.34 9.58 -25.16
N ASP A 242 -0.74 9.53 -25.95
CA ASP A 242 -1.08 8.33 -26.70
C ASP A 242 -0.01 7.99 -27.75
N ALA A 243 0.51 9.00 -28.47
CA ALA A 243 1.60 8.80 -29.41
C ALA A 243 2.90 8.40 -28.69
N ILE A 244 3.25 9.11 -27.61
CA ILE A 244 4.46 8.88 -26.84
C ILE A 244 4.50 7.46 -26.26
N LEU A 245 3.40 7.00 -25.65
CA LEU A 245 3.32 5.67 -25.04
C LEU A 245 3.41 4.55 -26.10
N ASN A 246 2.83 4.75 -27.28
CA ASN A 246 2.97 3.80 -28.40
C ASN A 246 4.41 3.74 -28.91
N GLU A 247 5.07 4.88 -29.07
CA GLU A 247 6.48 4.96 -29.51
C GLU A 247 7.45 4.30 -28.51
N GLU A 248 7.20 4.47 -27.21
CA GLU A 248 7.96 3.80 -26.14
C GLU A 248 7.58 2.32 -25.98
N GLY A 249 6.58 1.82 -26.71
CA GLY A 249 6.19 0.41 -26.71
C GLY A 249 5.35 -0.03 -25.51
N PHE A 250 4.74 0.91 -24.77
CA PHE A 250 3.88 0.59 -23.64
C PHE A 250 2.44 0.29 -24.09
N SER A 251 1.88 -0.80 -23.57
CA SER A 251 0.43 -1.02 -23.62
C SER A 251 -0.24 -0.19 -22.54
N PHE A 252 -1.29 0.57 -22.89
CA PHE A 252 -1.99 1.44 -21.97
C PHE A 252 -3.51 1.42 -22.17
N VAL A 253 -4.22 1.80 -21.12
CA VAL A 253 -5.67 1.98 -21.12
C VAL A 253 -5.98 3.33 -20.51
N ARG A 254 -6.91 4.09 -21.11
CA ARG A 254 -7.44 5.31 -20.49
C ARG A 254 -8.34 4.94 -19.30
N GLY A 255 -7.74 4.83 -18.12
CA GLY A 255 -8.45 4.38 -16.92
C GLY A 255 -9.39 5.42 -16.30
N LYS A 256 -9.10 6.71 -16.47
CA LYS A 256 -9.94 7.80 -15.96
C LYS A 256 -9.79 9.06 -16.82
N THR A 257 -10.93 9.64 -17.20
CA THR A 257 -11.00 10.95 -17.85
C THR A 257 -11.79 11.90 -16.96
N ASN A 258 -11.19 13.02 -16.58
CA ASN A 258 -11.91 14.09 -15.91
C ASN A 258 -12.68 14.90 -16.98
N LEU A 259 -14.00 15.05 -16.80
CA LEU A 259 -14.87 15.74 -17.76
C LEU A 259 -14.81 17.27 -17.64
N GLY A 260 -14.11 17.82 -16.64
CA GLY A 260 -13.99 19.27 -16.44
C GLY A 260 -15.24 19.91 -15.82
N LEU A 261 -16.06 19.11 -15.11
CA LEU A 261 -17.33 19.56 -14.53
C LEU A 261 -17.20 20.20 -13.14
N GLY A 262 -16.01 20.20 -12.53
CA GLY A 262 -15.78 20.73 -11.18
C GLY A 262 -15.83 22.26 -11.08
N HIS A 263 -15.73 22.98 -12.20
CA HIS A 263 -16.12 24.38 -12.24
C HIS A 263 -17.63 24.45 -12.41
N ALA A 264 -18.36 24.75 -11.33
CA ALA A 264 -19.70 25.29 -11.47
C ALA A 264 -19.57 26.56 -12.31
N SER A 265 -20.04 26.51 -13.55
CA SER A 265 -20.26 27.70 -14.37
C SER A 265 -21.05 28.71 -13.54
N LEU A 266 -20.41 29.84 -13.21
CA LEU A 266 -21.10 31.06 -12.78
C LEU A 266 -21.85 31.64 -13.97
#